data_AF-A0A7S3HWB6-F1
#
_entry.id   AF-A0A7S3HWB6-F1
#
_cell.length_a   1.000
_cell.length_b   1.000
_cell.length_c   1.000
_cell.angle_alpha   90.00
_cell.angle_beta   90.00
_cell.angle_gamma   90.00
#
_symmetry.space_group_name_H-M   'P 1'
#
loop_
_entity.id
_entity.type
_entity.pdbx_description
1 polymer ?
#
loop_
_entity_poly.entity_id
_entity_poly.type
_entity_poly.pdbx_seq_one_letter_code
_entity_poly.pdbx_strand_id
1 'polypeptide(L)'
;MDDETTLLVFGDHGMTQGGSHGGSSELEMRTVLFAYQKKAFPMGHKYRQMKEQFTVLDSMVKQADVAPIGSVLLNVPTPFSNIGVTHPFFTRSNDMEQAVKDMRANLEQIYKYLAAYCERELSAWCSQELNQFDQDLSQEDLIEAVSDEQ
;
A
#
# COMPACT_ATOMS: atom_id res chain seq x y z
N MET A 1 11.41 10.17 21.02
CA MET A 1 10.96 9.07 20.15
C MET A 1 11.71 7.82 20.57
N ASP A 2 11.01 6.74 20.91
CA ASP A 2 11.64 5.49 21.35
C ASP A 2 12.12 4.64 20.14
N ASP A 3 12.55 3.42 20.42
CA ASP A 3 13.10 2.50 19.42
C ASP A 3 12.02 1.74 18.61
N GLU A 4 10.74 1.85 18.99
CA GLU A 4 9.60 1.16 18.36
C GLU A 4 8.65 2.13 17.63
N THR A 5 8.91 3.43 17.73
CA THR A 5 8.11 4.47 17.09
C THR A 5 8.52 4.69 15.63
N THR A 6 7.52 4.80 14.75
CA THR A 6 7.67 5.34 13.39
C THR A 6 7.03 6.72 13.30
N LEU A 7 7.78 7.71 12.79
CA LEU A 7 7.24 9.02 12.41
C LEU A 7 6.89 8.99 10.92
N LEU A 8 5.62 9.24 10.59
CA LEU A 8 5.17 9.51 9.23
C LEU A 8 4.76 10.98 9.14
N VAL A 9 5.28 11.69 8.13
CA VAL A 9 4.91 13.06 7.81
C VAL A 9 4.48 13.08 6.34
N PHE A 10 3.27 13.54 6.08
CA PHE A 10 2.76 13.67 4.73
C PHE A 10 1.88 14.92 4.64
N GLY A 11 1.79 15.50 3.45
CA GLY A 11 0.87 16.61 3.21
C GLY A 11 -0.53 16.13 2.83
N ASP A 12 -1.50 17.01 2.99
CA ASP A 12 -2.90 16.85 2.60
C ASP A 12 -3.12 17.20 1.13
N HIS A 13 -2.45 18.23 0.62
CA HIS A 13 -2.41 18.59 -0.79
C HIS A 13 -1.13 19.35 -1.15
N GLY A 14 -0.92 19.56 -2.45
CA GLY A 14 0.10 20.44 -2.99
C GLY A 14 -0.43 21.85 -3.23
N MET A 15 0.33 22.68 -3.94
CA MET A 15 -0.09 24.02 -4.34
C MET A 15 0.59 24.41 -5.66
N THR A 16 -0.06 25.29 -6.42
CA THR A 16 0.55 25.95 -7.56
C THR A 16 1.73 26.83 -7.12
N GLN A 17 2.59 27.24 -8.06
CA GLN A 17 3.71 28.15 -7.74
C GLN A 17 3.26 29.48 -7.10
N GLY A 18 2.03 29.94 -7.40
CA GLY A 18 1.42 31.13 -6.81
C GLY A 18 0.75 30.89 -5.45
N GLY A 19 0.81 29.68 -4.90
CA GLY A 19 0.21 29.32 -3.61
C GLY A 19 -1.28 28.98 -3.64
N SER A 20 -1.91 28.95 -4.81
CA SER A 20 -3.30 28.48 -4.95
C SER A 20 -3.37 26.95 -4.85
N HIS A 21 -4.48 26.43 -4.34
CA HIS A 21 -4.78 25.00 -4.23
C HIS A 21 -6.28 24.73 -4.47
N GLY A 22 -6.70 23.46 -4.40
CA GLY A 22 -8.09 23.03 -4.58
C GLY A 22 -8.46 22.65 -6.02
N GLY A 23 -7.55 22.81 -6.96
CA GLY A 23 -7.64 22.27 -8.31
C GLY A 23 -7.12 20.84 -8.42
N SER A 24 -7.02 20.37 -9.67
CA SER A 24 -6.54 19.02 -10.03
C SER A 24 -5.23 19.05 -10.81
N SER A 25 -4.45 20.14 -10.70
CA SER A 25 -3.14 20.18 -11.36
C SER A 25 -2.15 19.27 -10.65
N GLU A 26 -1.11 18.84 -11.38
CA GLU A 26 -0.07 17.97 -10.84
C GLU A 26 0.61 18.58 -9.59
N LEU A 27 0.86 19.88 -9.59
CA LEU A 27 1.45 20.60 -8.46
C LEU A 27 0.50 20.68 -7.26
N GLU A 28 -0.81 20.66 -7.48
CA GLU A 28 -1.82 20.69 -6.42
C GLU A 28 -2.14 19.30 -5.85
N MET A 29 -1.97 18.23 -6.64
CA MET A 29 -2.23 16.86 -6.18
C MET A 29 -1.00 16.16 -5.58
N ARG A 30 0.21 16.59 -5.95
CA ARG A 30 1.45 16.00 -5.42
C ARG A 30 1.88 16.66 -4.14
N THR A 31 2.26 15.82 -3.19
CA THR A 31 2.76 16.24 -1.88
C THR A 31 3.86 15.31 -1.40
N VAL A 32 4.45 15.62 -0.25
CA VAL A 32 5.53 14.82 0.32
C VAL A 32 4.99 13.66 1.15
N LEU A 33 5.71 12.55 1.17
CA LEU A 33 5.67 11.52 2.20
C LEU A 33 7.09 11.34 2.73
N PHE A 34 7.24 11.43 4.05
CA PHE A 34 8.50 11.23 4.76
C PHE A 34 8.27 10.25 5.91
N ALA A 35 9.17 9.28 6.04
CA ALA A 35 9.12 8.26 7.08
C ALA A 35 10.46 8.17 7.82
N TYR A 36 10.41 8.08 9.15
CA TYR A 36 11.59 8.00 10.00
C TYR A 36 11.38 7.02 11.16
N GLN A 37 12.42 6.24 11.43
CA GLN A 37 12.57 5.41 12.62
C GLN A 37 13.97 5.65 13.21
N LYS A 38 14.10 5.52 14.53
CA LYS A 38 15.40 5.61 15.20
C LYS A 38 16.29 4.40 14.87
N LYS A 39 15.68 3.21 14.78
CA LYS A 39 16.29 2.01 14.21
C LYS A 39 16.02 1.95 12.71
N ALA A 40 16.83 1.22 11.96
CA ALA A 40 16.56 1.00 10.55
C ALA A 40 15.25 0.22 10.39
N PHE A 41 14.45 0.59 9.37
CA PHE A 41 13.29 -0.20 8.96
C PHE A 41 13.70 -1.66 8.72
N PRO A 42 13.00 -2.66 9.30
CA PRO A 42 13.37 -4.07 9.20
C PRO A 42 13.60 -4.54 7.77
N MET A 43 12.71 -4.14 6.84
CA MET A 43 12.82 -4.50 5.42
C MET A 43 13.84 -3.64 4.63
N GLY A 44 14.34 -2.54 5.20
CA GLY A 44 15.05 -1.51 4.44
C GLY A 44 16.32 -1.97 3.72
N HIS A 45 17.09 -2.92 4.28
CA HIS A 45 18.27 -3.46 3.60
C HIS A 45 17.89 -4.36 2.42
N LYS A 46 17.00 -5.33 2.66
CA LYS A 46 16.56 -6.29 1.64
C LYS A 46 15.79 -5.57 0.52
N TYR A 47 14.94 -4.61 0.87
CA TYR A 47 14.23 -3.75 -0.08
C TYR A 47 15.18 -3.07 -1.09
N ARG A 48 16.31 -2.51 -0.60
CA ARG A 48 17.29 -1.87 -1.48
C ARG A 48 17.93 -2.83 -2.48
N GLN A 49 18.05 -4.11 -2.13
CA GLN A 49 18.61 -5.14 -3.03
C GLN A 49 17.62 -5.52 -4.13
N MET A 50 16.32 -5.38 -3.89
CA MET A 50 15.24 -5.77 -4.81
C MET A 50 14.50 -4.55 -5.38
N LYS A 51 15.09 -3.35 -5.30
CA LYS A 51 14.40 -2.09 -5.62
C LYS A 51 13.75 -2.11 -7.01
N GLU A 52 14.42 -2.70 -8.00
CA GLU A 52 13.92 -2.80 -9.37
C GLU A 52 12.59 -3.56 -9.46
N GLN A 53 12.34 -4.53 -8.56
CA GLN A 53 11.08 -5.29 -8.49
C GLN A 53 9.89 -4.43 -8.01
N PHE A 54 10.17 -3.32 -7.32
CA PHE A 54 9.15 -2.44 -6.73
C PHE A 54 9.03 -1.10 -7.43
N THR A 55 9.59 -0.95 -8.64
CA THR A 55 9.59 0.32 -9.40
C THR A 55 8.19 0.93 -9.54
N VAL A 56 7.16 0.11 -9.73
CA VAL A 56 5.76 0.58 -9.82
C VAL A 56 5.28 1.18 -8.50
N LEU A 57 5.54 0.51 -7.37
CA LEU A 57 5.16 0.99 -6.03
C LEU A 57 5.98 2.24 -5.62
N ASP A 58 7.26 2.29 -5.99
CA ASP A 58 8.15 3.43 -5.76
C ASP A 58 7.77 4.65 -6.62
N SER A 59 7.15 4.43 -7.78
CA SER A 59 6.84 5.52 -8.72
C SER A 59 5.77 6.48 -8.20
N MET A 60 4.85 5.97 -7.37
CA MET A 60 3.75 6.76 -6.82
C MET A 60 3.15 6.08 -5.59
N VAL A 61 3.30 6.74 -4.44
CA VAL A 61 2.51 6.44 -3.23
C VAL A 61 1.34 7.40 -3.17
N LYS A 62 0.11 6.87 -3.10
CA LYS A 62 -1.12 7.66 -3.02
C LYS A 62 -1.45 7.96 -1.55
N GLN A 63 -2.18 9.04 -1.29
CA GLN A 63 -2.62 9.34 0.07
C GLN A 63 -3.51 8.23 0.67
N ALA A 64 -4.27 7.52 -0.17
CA ALA A 64 -5.06 6.36 0.25
C ALA A 64 -4.20 5.23 0.82
N ASP A 65 -2.93 5.12 0.43
CA ASP A 65 -1.98 4.08 0.82
C ASP A 65 -1.42 4.32 2.25
N VAL A 66 -1.56 5.53 2.78
CA VAL A 66 -1.07 5.86 4.13
C VAL A 66 -1.76 5.03 5.20
N ALA A 67 -3.06 4.77 5.08
CA ALA A 67 -3.79 3.98 6.06
C ALA A 67 -3.36 2.49 6.10
N PRO A 68 -3.24 1.76 4.97
CA PRO A 68 -2.73 0.39 4.98
C PRO A 68 -1.25 0.33 5.39
N ILE A 69 -0.41 1.30 5.01
CA ILE A 69 0.98 1.41 5.51
C ILE A 69 0.98 1.53 7.04
N GLY A 70 0.16 2.43 7.60
CA GLY A 70 0.00 2.59 9.04
C GLY A 70 -0.52 1.33 9.72
N SER A 71 -1.42 0.60 9.06
CA SER A 71 -2.01 -0.64 9.57
C SER A 71 -0.95 -1.74 9.70
N VAL A 72 -0.08 -1.89 8.69
CA VAL A 72 1.08 -2.80 8.76
C VAL A 72 2.02 -2.39 9.89
N LEU A 73 2.40 -1.11 9.98
CA LEU A 73 3.31 -0.61 11.02
C LEU A 73 2.78 -0.82 12.44
N LEU A 74 1.46 -0.66 12.64
CA LEU A 74 0.79 -0.84 13.93
C LEU A 74 0.33 -2.27 14.20
N ASN A 75 0.48 -3.19 13.23
CA ASN A 75 -0.01 -4.56 13.31
C ASN A 75 -1.52 -4.68 13.55
N VAL A 76 -2.30 -3.86 12.84
CA VAL A 76 -3.75 -3.87 12.91
C VAL A 76 -4.34 -4.14 11.52
N PRO A 77 -5.60 -4.61 11.42
CA PRO A 77 -6.24 -4.78 10.13
C PRO A 77 -6.40 -3.44 9.39
N THR A 78 -6.27 -3.47 8.06
CA THR A 78 -6.57 -2.31 7.20
C THR A 78 -8.03 -1.87 7.39
N PRO A 79 -8.32 -0.55 7.49
CA PRO A 79 -9.68 -0.06 7.64
C PRO A 79 -10.61 -0.53 6.52
N PHE A 80 -11.82 -0.94 6.87
CA PHE A 80 -12.75 -1.61 5.95
C PHE A 80 -13.02 -0.84 4.64
N SER A 81 -13.13 0.49 4.68
CA SER A 81 -13.43 1.30 3.48
C SER A 81 -12.19 1.83 2.76
N ASN A 82 -10.99 1.38 3.13
CA ASN A 82 -9.76 1.78 2.45
C ASN A 82 -9.58 0.98 1.16
N ILE A 83 -9.11 1.66 0.10
CA ILE A 83 -8.83 1.08 -1.22
C ILE A 83 -7.37 1.28 -1.64
N GLY A 84 -6.54 1.81 -0.74
CA GLY A 84 -5.11 1.97 -0.95
C GLY A 84 -4.39 0.65 -0.73
N VAL A 85 -3.14 0.62 -1.19
CA VAL A 85 -2.26 -0.54 -1.08
C VAL A 85 -1.13 -0.29 -0.08
N THR A 86 -0.74 -1.33 0.67
CA THR A 86 0.46 -1.24 1.51
C THR A 86 1.73 -1.30 0.67
N HIS A 87 2.84 -0.82 1.23
CA HIS A 87 4.13 -0.78 0.57
C HIS A 87 5.15 -1.66 1.32
N PRO A 88 5.81 -2.63 0.67
CA PRO A 88 6.58 -3.69 1.34
C PRO A 88 7.78 -3.17 2.12
N PHE A 89 8.31 -1.98 1.80
CA PHE A 89 9.32 -1.30 2.61
C PHE A 89 8.92 -1.15 4.10
N PHE A 90 7.63 -1.02 4.41
CA PHE A 90 7.12 -0.83 5.78
C PHE A 90 6.82 -2.14 6.51
N THR A 91 7.14 -3.29 5.91
CA THR A 91 7.01 -4.60 6.57
C THR A 91 7.79 -4.63 7.88
N ARG A 92 7.17 -5.18 8.94
CA ARG A 92 7.72 -5.21 10.30
C ARG A 92 8.82 -6.25 10.52
N SER A 93 9.16 -7.02 9.49
CA SER A 93 10.26 -7.99 9.48
C SER A 93 11.16 -7.75 8.27
N ASN A 94 12.29 -8.44 8.20
CA ASN A 94 13.15 -8.50 7.02
C ASN A 94 12.79 -9.69 6.10
N ASP A 95 11.59 -10.25 6.25
CA ASP A 95 11.14 -11.46 5.57
C ASP A 95 10.14 -11.13 4.46
N MET A 96 10.44 -11.60 3.24
CA MET A 96 9.60 -11.35 2.07
C MET A 96 8.31 -12.14 2.12
N GLU A 97 8.30 -13.30 2.78
CA GLU A 97 7.07 -14.05 2.98
C GLU A 97 6.09 -13.23 3.83
N GLN A 98 6.59 -12.53 4.87
CA GLN A 98 5.77 -11.62 5.66
C GLN A 98 5.28 -10.43 4.84
N ALA A 99 6.12 -9.83 3.98
CA ALA A 99 5.69 -8.74 3.10
C ALA A 99 4.56 -9.17 2.16
N VAL A 100 4.67 -10.38 1.57
CA VAL A 100 3.63 -10.95 0.70
C VAL A 100 2.35 -11.22 1.49
N LYS A 101 2.44 -11.73 2.73
CA LYS A 101 1.28 -11.91 3.63
C LYS A 101 0.60 -10.57 3.94
N ASP A 102 1.36 -9.54 4.27
CA ASP A 102 0.84 -8.20 4.58
C ASP A 102 0.12 -7.59 3.37
N MET A 103 0.73 -7.71 2.17
CA MET A 103 0.12 -7.25 0.92
C MET A 103 -1.14 -8.04 0.56
N ARG A 104 -1.12 -9.37 0.69
CA ARG A 104 -2.29 -10.23 0.43
C ARG A 104 -3.44 -9.90 1.38
N ALA A 105 -3.17 -9.74 2.67
CA ALA A 105 -4.19 -9.35 3.65
C ALA A 105 -4.84 -7.99 3.33
N ASN A 106 -4.05 -7.04 2.82
CA ASN A 106 -4.57 -5.76 2.34
C ASN A 106 -5.43 -5.91 1.08
N LEU A 107 -5.01 -6.69 0.07
CA LEU A 107 -5.83 -6.96 -1.11
C LEU A 107 -7.14 -7.69 -0.78
N GLU A 108 -7.10 -8.65 0.14
CA GLU A 108 -8.30 -9.32 0.66
C GLU A 108 -9.27 -8.35 1.34
N GLN A 109 -8.77 -7.33 2.05
CA GLN A 109 -9.61 -6.29 2.62
C GLN A 109 -10.26 -5.43 1.52
N ILE A 110 -9.51 -5.05 0.48
CA ILE A 110 -10.05 -4.31 -0.67
C ILE A 110 -11.15 -5.13 -1.34
N TYR A 111 -10.92 -6.43 -1.57
CA TYR A 111 -11.93 -7.34 -2.13
C TYR A 111 -13.20 -7.35 -1.27
N LYS A 112 -13.07 -7.51 0.06
CA LYS A 112 -14.21 -7.49 0.99
C LYS A 112 -15.01 -6.19 0.90
N TYR A 113 -14.32 -5.05 0.76
CA TYR A 113 -14.96 -3.76 0.57
C TYR A 113 -15.73 -3.69 -0.76
N LEU A 114 -15.08 -4.09 -1.86
CA LEU A 114 -15.69 -4.08 -3.20
C LEU A 114 -16.89 -5.01 -3.27
N ALA A 115 -16.82 -6.20 -2.69
CA ALA A 115 -17.94 -7.15 -2.61
C ALA A 115 -19.14 -6.52 -1.90
N ALA A 116 -18.93 -5.95 -0.71
CA ALA A 116 -19.98 -5.27 0.05
C ALA A 116 -20.55 -4.03 -0.67
N TYR A 117 -19.72 -3.30 -1.39
CA TYR A 117 -20.16 -2.17 -2.21
C TYR A 117 -21.04 -2.64 -3.38
N CYS A 118 -20.60 -3.67 -4.09
CA CYS A 118 -21.28 -4.25 -5.24
C CYS A 118 -22.64 -4.88 -4.90
N GLU A 119 -22.75 -5.53 -3.74
CA GLU A 119 -24.02 -6.04 -3.23
C GLU A 119 -25.06 -4.93 -3.03
N ARG A 120 -24.62 -3.69 -2.75
CA ARG A 120 -25.52 -2.55 -2.49
C ARG A 120 -25.91 -1.79 -3.75
N GLU A 121 -24.98 -1.58 -4.67
CA GLU A 121 -25.19 -0.71 -5.84
C GLU A 121 -25.78 -1.44 -7.07
N LEU A 122 -25.84 -2.78 -7.06
CA LEU A 122 -26.47 -3.61 -8.11
C LEU A 122 -25.99 -3.29 -9.55
N SER A 123 -24.75 -2.86 -9.71
CA SER A 123 -24.21 -2.49 -11.02
C SER A 123 -23.76 -3.72 -11.82
N ALA A 124 -24.13 -3.78 -13.10
CA ALA A 124 -23.85 -4.92 -13.98
C ALA A 124 -22.35 -5.26 -14.15
N TRP A 125 -21.46 -4.28 -13.97
CA TRP A 125 -20.01 -4.49 -14.06
C TRP A 125 -19.40 -5.20 -12.84
N CYS A 126 -20.09 -5.19 -11.70
CA CYS A 126 -19.53 -5.67 -10.43
C CYS A 126 -19.14 -7.14 -10.44
N SER A 127 -19.99 -8.02 -10.98
CA SER A 127 -19.70 -9.45 -11.01
C SER A 127 -18.47 -9.76 -11.85
N GLN A 128 -18.25 -9.02 -12.95
CA GLN A 128 -17.08 -9.21 -13.80
C GLN A 128 -15.80 -8.76 -13.10
N GLU A 129 -15.79 -7.55 -12.53
CA GLU A 129 -14.61 -7.01 -11.84
C GLU A 129 -14.26 -7.82 -10.59
N LEU A 130 -15.25 -8.26 -9.80
CA LEU A 130 -15.01 -9.09 -8.63
C LEU A 130 -14.45 -10.47 -9.00
N ASN A 131 -14.95 -11.08 -10.08
CA ASN A 131 -14.41 -12.35 -10.55
C ASN A 131 -12.98 -12.20 -11.07
N GLN A 132 -12.66 -11.10 -11.77
CA GLN A 132 -11.30 -10.83 -12.22
C GLN A 132 -10.36 -10.62 -11.03
N PHE A 133 -10.76 -9.81 -10.05
CA PHE A 133 -9.96 -9.56 -8.86
C PHE A 133 -9.72 -10.86 -8.06
N ASP A 134 -10.75 -11.69 -7.88
CA ASP A 134 -10.63 -12.97 -7.19
C ASP A 134 -9.66 -13.91 -7.91
N GLN A 135 -9.74 -13.98 -9.24
CA GLN A 135 -8.80 -14.75 -10.06
C GLN A 135 -7.36 -14.25 -9.88
N ASP A 136 -7.13 -12.94 -9.98
CA ASP A 136 -5.81 -12.33 -9.82
C ASP A 136 -5.24 -12.55 -8.41
N LEU A 137 -6.08 -12.50 -7.38
CA LEU A 137 -5.69 -12.76 -5.99
C LEU A 137 -5.40 -14.26 -5.73
N SER A 138 -6.12 -15.15 -6.43
CA SER A 138 -5.99 -16.60 -6.30
C SER A 138 -4.77 -17.18 -7.02
N GLN A 139 -4.16 -16.45 -7.97
CA GLN A 139 -2.93 -16.93 -8.61
C GLN A 139 -1.81 -17.05 -7.57
N GLU A 140 -1.22 -18.24 -7.47
CA GLU A 140 -0.17 -18.61 -6.51
C GLU A 140 1.18 -17.90 -6.80
N ASP A 141 1.27 -17.21 -7.94
CA ASP A 141 2.49 -16.57 -8.50
C ASP A 141 3.14 -15.51 -7.59
N LEU A 142 2.46 -15.02 -6.55
CA LEU A 142 3.05 -14.07 -5.60
C LEU A 142 4.08 -14.70 -4.66
N ILE A 143 4.10 -16.03 -4.51
CA ILE A 143 5.01 -16.74 -3.60
C ILE A 143 6.12 -17.48 -4.35
N GLU A 144 5.83 -18.08 -5.53
CA GLU A 144 6.82 -18.86 -6.29
C GLU A 144 7.99 -18.00 -6.80
N ALA A 145 7.76 -16.70 -7.09
CA ALA A 145 8.82 -15.79 -7.50
C ALA A 145 9.86 -15.48 -6.39
N VAL A 146 9.56 -15.79 -5.13
CA VAL A 146 10.43 -15.52 -3.98
C VAL A 146 11.24 -16.77 -3.57
N SER A 147 10.81 -17.98 -3.95
CA SER A 147 11.47 -19.23 -3.58
C SER A 147 12.68 -19.60 -4.45
N ASP A 148 12.86 -18.97 -5.61
CA ASP A 148 13.92 -19.31 -6.57
C ASP A 148 15.25 -18.55 -6.39
N GLU A 149 15.36 -17.69 -5.36
CA GLU A 149 16.60 -16.94 -5.04
C GLU A 149 17.26 -17.38 -3.70
N GLN A 150 17.23 -18.68 -3.37
CA GLN A 150 18.08 -19.26 -2.31
C GLN A 150 19.42 -19.81 -2.83
#